data_AF-A0A844EES3-F1
#
_entry.id   AF-A0A844EES3-F1
#
_cell.length_a   1.000
_cell.length_b   1.000
_cell.length_c   1.000
_cell.angle_alpha   90.00
_cell.angle_beta   90.00
_cell.angle_gamma   90.00
#
_symmetry.space_group_name_H-M   'P 1'
#
loop_
_entity.id
_entity.type
_entity.pdbx_description
1 polymer ?
#
loop_
_entity_poly.entity_id
_entity_poly.type
_entity_poly.pdbx_seq_one_letter_code
_entity_poly.pdbx_strand_id
1 'polypeptide(L)'
;PDMWGIGSHTAAKLNGLGIYSIKELAHADVNKLKKKFGVMGEQLYYHAWGIDYSDLEKKYLPRSDNKGYGNSQVLMRDYTELVDLKTVLGEIADQVATRLRKNHVVAEVVSIFIGMADTDKQGRSHFSAQMHVEPTDSTKSINNAVQYLLETKWDGSAVRNVGVRCNRISEKRATRFSLFEDPDTTLDREKLEHTIDIIRKKYGYKALVRASSKTKGGTAIERANLVGGHQA
;
A
#
# COMPACT_ATOMS: atom_id res chain seq x y z
N PRO A 1 0.69 11.62 27.58
CA PRO A 1 0.43 10.38 28.35
C PRO A 1 0.76 9.17 27.48
N ASP A 2 1.81 8.43 27.84
CA ASP A 2 2.21 7.21 27.12
C ASP A 2 1.28 6.06 27.52
N MET A 3 0.11 6.00 26.89
CA MET A 3 -0.80 4.87 26.94
C MET A 3 -0.80 4.21 25.56
N TRP A 4 -0.63 2.89 25.55
CA TRP A 4 -0.67 2.11 24.33
C TRP A 4 -1.99 2.35 23.56
N GLY A 5 -1.91 2.52 22.24
CA GLY A 5 -3.06 2.85 21.39
C GLY A 5 -3.35 4.35 21.23
N ILE A 6 -2.68 5.26 21.96
CA ILE A 6 -2.84 6.71 21.81
C ILE A 6 -1.61 7.31 21.10
N GLY A 7 -1.72 7.49 19.77
CA GLY A 7 -0.76 8.28 18.99
C GLY A 7 -1.04 9.79 19.04
N SER A 8 -0.15 10.59 18.48
CA SER A 8 -0.22 12.07 18.48
C SER A 8 -1.58 12.62 17.99
N HIS A 9 -2.14 12.01 16.94
CA HIS A 9 -3.43 12.44 16.39
C HIS A 9 -4.62 12.10 17.31
N THR A 10 -4.59 10.94 17.97
CA THR A 10 -5.60 10.56 18.97
C THR A 10 -5.49 11.45 20.21
N ALA A 11 -4.26 11.73 20.66
CA ALA A 11 -4.01 12.66 21.77
C ALA A 11 -4.56 14.07 21.46
N ALA A 12 -4.31 14.61 20.27
CA ALA A 12 -4.85 15.90 19.87
C ALA A 12 -6.39 15.94 19.89
N LYS A 13 -7.06 14.86 19.47
CA LYS A 13 -8.53 14.75 19.53
C LYS A 13 -9.05 14.65 20.96
N LEU A 14 -8.36 13.92 21.84
CA LEU A 14 -8.71 13.80 23.26
C LEU A 14 -8.52 15.14 23.97
N ASN A 15 -7.42 15.85 23.70
CA ASN A 15 -7.17 17.20 24.20
C ASN A 15 -8.29 18.16 23.76
N GLY A 16 -8.76 18.04 22.52
CA GLY A 16 -9.92 18.80 22.02
C GLY A 16 -11.25 18.48 22.70
N LEU A 17 -11.34 17.36 23.45
CA LEU A 17 -12.45 17.03 24.33
C LEU A 17 -12.20 17.42 25.79
N GLY A 18 -11.06 18.06 26.10
CA GLY A 18 -10.66 18.40 27.45
C GLY A 18 -10.02 17.25 28.25
N ILE A 19 -9.57 16.19 27.57
CA ILE A 19 -8.98 15.01 28.19
C ILE A 19 -7.47 15.04 27.93
N TYR A 20 -6.68 15.30 28.98
CA TYR A 20 -5.22 15.47 28.91
C TYR A 20 -4.46 14.38 29.67
N SER A 21 -5.15 13.59 30.49
CA SER A 21 -4.56 12.54 31.32
C SER A 21 -5.33 11.22 31.24
N ILE A 22 -4.67 10.11 31.61
CA ILE A 22 -5.30 8.78 31.69
C ILE A 22 -6.44 8.80 32.73
N LYS A 23 -6.25 9.52 33.85
CA LYS A 23 -7.29 9.69 34.87
C LYS A 23 -8.54 10.34 34.29
N GLU A 24 -8.39 11.42 33.53
CA GLU A 24 -9.54 12.08 32.89
C GLU A 24 -10.19 11.18 31.84
N LEU A 25 -9.40 10.40 31.08
CA LEU A 25 -9.93 9.43 30.12
C LEU A 25 -10.75 8.33 30.81
N ALA A 26 -10.28 7.83 31.95
CA ALA A 26 -10.99 6.84 32.76
C ALA A 26 -12.30 7.37 33.37
N HIS A 27 -12.40 8.69 33.62
CA HIS A 27 -13.61 9.31 34.18
C HIS A 27 -14.45 10.04 33.12
N ALA A 28 -14.08 9.95 31.85
CA ALA A 28 -14.81 10.56 30.76
C ALA A 28 -16.11 9.79 30.47
N ASP A 29 -17.08 10.49 29.88
CA ASP A 29 -18.32 9.87 29.41
C ASP A 29 -18.01 8.91 28.24
N VAL A 30 -18.14 7.61 28.51
CA VAL A 30 -17.89 6.54 27.54
C VAL A 30 -18.74 6.69 26.27
N ASN A 31 -19.96 7.24 26.37
CA ASN A 31 -20.82 7.46 25.20
C ASN A 31 -20.27 8.58 24.32
N LYS A 32 -19.68 9.63 24.90
CA LYS A 32 -19.01 10.70 24.13
C LYS A 32 -17.75 10.16 23.45
N LEU A 33 -16.98 9.32 24.13
CA LEU A 33 -15.82 8.66 23.54
C LEU A 33 -16.23 7.74 22.40
N LYS A 34 -17.26 6.90 22.58
CA LYS A 34 -17.82 6.04 21.52
C LYS A 34 -18.33 6.86 20.34
N LYS A 35 -19.03 7.96 20.59
CA LYS A 35 -19.52 8.85 19.51
C LYS A 35 -18.38 9.48 18.71
N LYS A 36 -17.26 9.82 19.37
CA LYS A 36 -16.10 10.46 18.71
C LYS A 36 -15.18 9.47 18.02
N PHE A 37 -14.95 8.30 18.61
CA PHE A 37 -13.90 7.35 18.21
C PHE A 37 -14.45 5.96 17.82
N GLY A 38 -15.76 5.73 17.89
CA GLY A 38 -16.38 4.43 17.64
C GLY A 38 -16.00 3.41 18.72
N VAL A 39 -15.83 2.14 18.31
CA VAL A 39 -15.41 1.04 19.20
C VAL A 39 -14.08 1.34 19.90
N MET A 40 -13.17 2.07 19.24
CA MET A 40 -11.91 2.50 19.85
C MET A 40 -12.13 3.40 21.06
N GLY A 41 -13.19 4.19 21.10
CA GLY A 41 -13.49 5.07 22.23
C GLY A 41 -13.79 4.29 23.51
N GLU A 42 -14.54 3.19 23.38
CA GLU A 42 -14.79 2.27 24.49
C GLU A 42 -13.52 1.55 24.91
N GLN A 43 -12.71 1.07 23.96
CA GLN A 43 -11.43 0.43 24.27
C GLN A 43 -10.51 1.37 25.04
N LEU A 44 -10.39 2.63 24.62
CA LEU A 44 -9.59 3.63 25.31
C LEU A 44 -10.07 3.87 26.75
N TYR A 45 -11.39 3.91 26.97
CA TYR A 45 -11.97 4.03 28.31
C TYR A 45 -11.62 2.83 29.19
N TYR A 46 -11.85 1.60 28.71
CA TYR A 46 -11.55 0.39 29.49
C TYR A 46 -10.05 0.22 29.76
N HIS A 47 -9.20 0.51 28.78
CA HIS A 47 -7.75 0.47 28.96
C HIS A 47 -7.27 1.52 29.97
N ALA A 48 -7.92 2.69 30.05
CA ALA A 48 -7.62 3.68 31.09
C ALA A 48 -7.98 3.18 32.51
N TRP A 49 -8.91 2.23 32.62
CA TRP A 49 -9.20 1.48 33.84
C TRP A 49 -8.34 0.22 34.02
N GLY A 50 -7.39 -0.05 33.12
CA GLY A 50 -6.58 -1.27 33.14
C GLY A 50 -7.34 -2.54 32.72
N ILE A 51 -8.50 -2.38 32.08
CA ILE A 51 -9.34 -3.48 31.62
C ILE A 51 -9.04 -3.75 30.14
N ASP A 52 -8.58 -4.96 29.85
CA ASP A 52 -8.40 -5.47 28.49
C ASP A 52 -9.19 -6.77 28.32
N TYR A 53 -10.18 -6.75 27.43
CA TYR A 53 -11.02 -7.91 27.09
C TYR A 53 -10.46 -8.70 25.90
N SER A 54 -9.21 -8.47 25.52
CA SER A 54 -8.54 -9.22 24.47
C SER A 54 -8.45 -10.70 24.84
N ASP A 55 -9.14 -11.52 24.07
CA ASP A 55 -9.13 -12.98 24.18
C ASP A 55 -7.87 -13.52 23.51
N LEU A 56 -6.87 -13.89 24.31
CA LEU A 56 -5.58 -14.39 23.83
C LEU A 56 -5.69 -15.75 23.11
N GLU A 57 -6.76 -16.51 23.33
CA GLU A 57 -7.01 -17.78 22.66
C GLU A 57 -7.56 -17.59 21.24
N LYS A 58 -8.22 -16.46 20.99
CA LYS A 58 -8.59 -16.05 19.63
C LYS A 58 -7.36 -15.52 18.90
N LYS A 59 -6.63 -16.44 18.25
CA LYS A 59 -5.70 -16.06 17.20
C LYS A 59 -6.41 -15.12 16.24
N TYR A 60 -5.89 -13.91 16.10
CA TYR A 60 -6.33 -12.97 15.07
C TYR A 60 -6.12 -13.64 13.71
N LEU A 61 -7.17 -14.24 13.17
CA LEU A 61 -7.24 -14.64 11.78
C LEU A 61 -7.51 -13.35 11.03
N PRO A 62 -6.54 -12.82 10.24
CA PRO A 62 -6.80 -11.67 9.41
C PRO A 62 -8.02 -12.01 8.57
N ARG A 63 -9.05 -11.18 8.70
CA ARG A 63 -10.25 -11.22 7.86
C ARG A 63 -9.81 -11.44 6.40
N SER A 64 -10.18 -12.59 5.81
CA SER A 64 -9.69 -13.00 4.48
C SER A 64 -10.08 -11.98 3.39
N ASP A 65 -11.19 -11.29 3.61
CA ASP A 65 -11.77 -10.16 2.87
C ASP A 65 -10.90 -8.89 2.87
N ASN A 66 -9.99 -8.72 3.84
CA ASN A 66 -9.11 -7.55 3.94
C ASN A 66 -7.66 -7.81 3.50
N LYS A 67 -7.38 -8.96 2.88
CA LYS A 67 -6.05 -9.23 2.33
C LYS A 67 -5.82 -8.29 1.15
N GLY A 68 -4.82 -7.42 1.25
CA GLY A 68 -4.35 -6.56 0.16
C GLY A 68 -2.86 -6.77 -0.06
N TYR A 69 -2.41 -6.57 -1.29
CA TYR A 69 -0.99 -6.66 -1.64
C TYR A 69 -0.51 -5.26 -1.99
N GLY A 70 0.45 -4.75 -1.24
CA GLY A 70 1.04 -3.45 -1.53
C GLY A 70 2.50 -3.41 -1.18
N ASN A 71 3.17 -2.42 -1.74
CA ASN A 71 4.49 -2.01 -1.31
C ASN A 71 4.59 -0.49 -1.42
N SER A 72 5.44 0.09 -0.59
CA SER A 72 5.71 1.53 -0.57
C SER A 72 7.17 1.77 -0.25
N GLN A 73 7.63 2.98 -0.55
CA GLN A 73 8.97 3.41 -0.21
C GLN A 73 9.03 4.91 0.00
N VAL A 74 9.91 5.30 0.92
CA VAL A 74 10.45 6.64 1.00
C VAL A 74 11.56 6.76 -0.05
N LEU A 75 11.53 7.84 -0.83
CA LEU A 75 12.50 8.13 -1.87
C LEU A 75 13.74 8.78 -1.24
N MET A 76 14.91 8.51 -1.82
CA MET A 76 16.19 9.05 -1.31
C MET A 76 16.38 10.53 -1.64
N ARG A 77 15.69 11.01 -2.68
CA ARG A 77 15.62 12.40 -3.11
C ARG A 77 14.18 12.75 -3.44
N ASP A 78 13.91 14.02 -3.68
CA ASP A 78 12.61 14.47 -4.14
C ASP A 78 12.47 14.19 -5.63
N TYR A 79 11.30 13.69 -6.01
CA TYR A 79 10.96 13.38 -7.40
C TYR A 79 10.01 14.45 -7.89
N THR A 80 10.44 15.20 -8.91
CA THR A 80 9.70 16.31 -9.53
C THR A 80 9.35 16.03 -10.98
N GLU A 81 9.79 14.90 -11.53
CA GLU A 81 9.62 14.54 -12.94
C GLU A 81 8.65 13.37 -13.09
N LEU A 82 7.68 13.50 -14.01
CA LEU A 82 6.68 12.46 -14.26
C LEU A 82 7.34 11.13 -14.63
N VAL A 83 8.40 11.18 -15.45
CA VAL A 83 9.11 10.00 -15.93
C VAL A 83 9.77 9.21 -14.79
N ASP A 84 10.29 9.92 -13.79
CA ASP A 84 10.91 9.29 -12.62
C ASP A 84 9.84 8.64 -11.74
N LEU A 85 8.70 9.31 -11.55
CA LEU A 85 7.55 8.78 -10.80
C LEU A 85 6.95 7.54 -11.47
N LYS A 86 6.75 7.57 -12.79
CA LYS A 86 6.29 6.41 -13.56
C LYS A 86 7.25 5.23 -13.42
N THR A 87 8.55 5.50 -13.44
CA THR A 87 9.57 4.47 -13.29
C THR A 87 9.45 3.79 -11.94
N VAL A 88 9.49 4.57 -10.86
CA VAL A 88 9.51 4.01 -9.50
C VAL A 88 8.19 3.33 -9.13
N LEU A 89 7.05 3.91 -9.50
CA LEU A 89 5.75 3.29 -9.27
C LEU A 89 5.57 2.02 -10.10
N GLY A 90 6.12 1.98 -11.32
CA GLY A 90 6.14 0.78 -12.16
C GLY A 90 6.97 -0.36 -11.55
N GLU A 91 8.08 -0.04 -10.88
CA GLU A 91 8.88 -1.03 -10.13
C GLU A 91 8.09 -1.62 -8.95
N ILE A 92 7.38 -0.77 -8.21
CA ILE A 92 6.55 -1.19 -7.08
C ILE A 92 5.38 -2.04 -7.60
N ALA A 93 4.73 -1.63 -8.70
CA ALA A 93 3.66 -2.39 -9.34
C ALA A 93 4.13 -3.80 -9.77
N ASP A 94 5.33 -3.91 -10.35
CA ASP A 94 5.94 -5.18 -10.73
C ASP A 94 6.18 -6.12 -9.53
N GLN A 95 6.66 -5.57 -8.41
CA GLN A 95 6.82 -6.33 -7.16
C GLN A 95 5.48 -6.79 -6.58
N VAL A 96 4.46 -5.94 -6.61
CA VAL A 96 3.10 -6.28 -6.15
C VAL A 96 2.50 -7.38 -7.04
N ALA A 97 2.61 -7.26 -8.36
CA ALA A 97 2.14 -8.26 -9.32
C ALA A 97 2.83 -9.63 -9.13
N THR A 98 4.15 -9.62 -8.94
CA THR A 98 4.93 -10.84 -8.62
C THR A 98 4.40 -11.53 -7.35
N ARG A 99 4.02 -10.74 -6.33
CA ARG A 99 3.45 -11.29 -5.08
C ARG A 99 2.02 -11.82 -5.26
N LEU A 100 1.21 -11.19 -6.13
CA LEU A 100 -0.12 -11.70 -6.48
C LEU A 100 0.01 -13.07 -7.16
N ARG A 101 0.85 -13.18 -8.20
CA ARG A 101 1.12 -14.43 -8.92
C ARG A 101 1.68 -15.52 -8.01
N LYS A 102 2.66 -15.20 -7.15
CA LYS A 102 3.23 -16.13 -6.17
C LYS A 102 2.17 -16.73 -5.23
N ASN A 103 1.12 -15.98 -4.92
CA ASN A 103 0.04 -16.43 -4.04
C ASN A 103 -1.20 -16.91 -4.82
N HIS A 104 -1.13 -17.05 -6.13
CA HIS A 104 -2.21 -17.51 -7.00
C HIS A 104 -3.52 -16.72 -6.84
N VAL A 105 -3.41 -15.40 -6.71
CA VAL A 105 -4.55 -14.48 -6.53
C VAL A 105 -4.53 -13.33 -7.53
N VAL A 106 -5.69 -12.76 -7.79
CA VAL A 106 -5.91 -11.59 -8.64
C VAL A 106 -6.54 -10.45 -7.84
N ALA A 107 -6.39 -9.21 -8.32
CA ALA A 107 -6.93 -8.01 -7.70
C ALA A 107 -7.89 -7.26 -8.64
N GLU A 108 -8.94 -6.65 -8.08
CA GLU A 108 -9.93 -5.85 -8.83
C GLU A 108 -9.80 -4.33 -8.58
N VAL A 109 -8.95 -3.93 -7.63
CA VAL A 109 -8.73 -2.51 -7.30
C VAL A 109 -7.24 -2.25 -7.24
N VAL A 110 -6.80 -1.24 -7.98
CA VAL A 110 -5.44 -0.72 -7.95
C VAL A 110 -5.48 0.69 -7.36
N SER A 111 -4.57 0.96 -6.44
CA SER A 111 -4.45 2.25 -5.77
C SER A 111 -3.00 2.71 -5.71
N ILE A 112 -2.82 4.02 -5.81
CA ILE A 112 -1.55 4.70 -5.57
C ILE A 112 -1.65 5.56 -4.31
N PHE A 113 -0.54 5.66 -3.60
CA PHE A 113 -0.33 6.62 -2.53
C PHE A 113 0.89 7.46 -2.86
N ILE A 114 0.76 8.78 -2.75
CA ILE A 114 1.82 9.75 -3.02
C ILE A 114 1.92 10.68 -1.81
N GLY A 115 3.03 10.62 -1.09
CA GLY A 115 3.37 11.59 -0.05
C GLY A 115 4.36 12.61 -0.61
N MET A 116 4.05 13.87 -0.42
CA MET A 116 4.81 14.99 -0.99
C MET A 116 5.97 15.38 -0.07
N ALA A 117 7.01 15.99 -0.63
CA ALA A 117 8.14 16.51 0.13
C ALA A 117 7.70 17.69 1.00
N ASP A 118 6.87 18.56 0.42
CA ASP A 118 6.23 19.70 1.08
C ASP A 118 4.72 19.65 0.87
N THR A 119 3.96 20.40 1.68
CA THR A 119 2.53 20.57 1.47
C THR A 119 2.24 21.27 0.14
N ASP A 120 1.22 20.82 -0.61
CA ASP A 120 0.80 21.49 -1.83
C ASP A 120 0.17 22.86 -1.55
N LYS A 121 -0.24 23.54 -2.63
CA LYS A 121 -0.96 24.81 -2.59
C LYS A 121 -2.29 24.74 -1.81
N GLN A 122 -2.80 23.55 -1.51
CA GLN A 122 -4.02 23.32 -0.74
C GLN A 122 -3.73 22.84 0.69
N GLY A 123 -2.47 22.83 1.13
CA GLY A 123 -2.05 22.40 2.46
C GLY A 123 -2.06 20.89 2.66
N ARG A 124 -2.18 20.08 1.61
CA ARG A 124 -2.18 18.62 1.69
C ARG A 124 -0.74 18.12 1.62
N SER A 125 -0.38 17.15 2.47
CA SER A 125 0.96 16.53 2.48
C SER A 125 1.04 15.23 1.67
N HIS A 126 -0.11 14.73 1.21
CA HIS A 126 -0.21 13.50 0.44
C HIS A 126 -1.54 13.45 -0.31
N PHE A 127 -1.62 12.55 -1.29
CA PHE A 127 -2.87 12.14 -1.90
C PHE A 127 -2.88 10.63 -2.17
N SER A 128 -4.08 10.09 -2.32
CA SER A 128 -4.31 8.72 -2.76
C SER A 128 -5.35 8.69 -3.85
N ALA A 129 -5.19 7.79 -4.80
CA ALA A 129 -6.17 7.57 -5.86
C ALA A 129 -6.31 6.07 -6.13
N GLN A 130 -7.49 5.64 -6.54
CA GLN A 130 -7.77 4.25 -6.84
C GLN A 130 -8.72 4.13 -8.01
N MET A 131 -8.68 2.99 -8.69
CA MET A 131 -9.65 2.63 -9.71
C MET A 131 -9.94 1.13 -9.68
N HIS A 132 -11.10 0.79 -10.22
CA HIS A 132 -11.44 -0.59 -10.54
C HIS A 132 -10.73 -1.03 -11.81
N VAL A 133 -10.32 -2.29 -11.83
CA VAL A 133 -9.78 -3.00 -12.98
C VAL A 133 -10.43 -4.37 -13.06
N GLU A 134 -10.41 -4.97 -14.24
CA GLU A 134 -10.73 -6.39 -14.37
C GLU A 134 -9.79 -7.22 -13.47
N PRO A 135 -10.27 -8.32 -12.85
CA PRO A 135 -9.47 -9.15 -11.97
C PRO A 135 -8.14 -9.55 -12.63
N THR A 136 -7.02 -9.06 -12.10
CA THR A 136 -5.71 -9.24 -12.73
C THR A 136 -4.57 -9.44 -11.74
N ASP A 137 -3.58 -10.22 -12.15
CA ASP A 137 -2.25 -10.36 -11.55
C ASP A 137 -1.13 -9.94 -12.53
N SER A 138 -1.50 -9.38 -13.69
CA SER A 138 -0.53 -9.03 -14.73
C SER A 138 0.17 -7.72 -14.40
N THR A 139 1.49 -7.69 -14.57
CA THR A 139 2.29 -6.49 -14.30
C THR A 139 1.87 -5.36 -15.24
N LYS A 140 1.55 -5.67 -16.50
CA LYS A 140 1.12 -4.67 -17.50
C LYS A 140 -0.18 -3.98 -17.08
N SER A 141 -1.19 -4.75 -16.70
CA SER A 141 -2.52 -4.21 -16.34
C SER A 141 -2.45 -3.31 -15.10
N ILE A 142 -1.72 -3.76 -14.06
CA ILE A 142 -1.54 -2.98 -12.83
C ILE A 142 -0.74 -1.71 -13.11
N ASN A 143 0.35 -1.80 -13.89
CA ASN A 143 1.17 -0.64 -14.21
C ASN A 143 0.41 0.40 -15.05
N ASN A 144 -0.44 -0.04 -15.99
CA ASN A 144 -1.29 0.87 -16.77
C ASN A 144 -2.26 1.66 -15.86
N ALA A 145 -2.91 0.97 -14.91
CA ALA A 145 -3.79 1.63 -13.93
C ALA A 145 -3.01 2.61 -13.04
N VAL A 146 -1.83 2.23 -12.56
CA VAL A 146 -0.94 3.09 -11.77
C VAL A 146 -0.54 4.35 -12.54
N GLN A 147 -0.13 4.21 -13.81
CA GLN A 147 0.24 5.35 -14.64
C GLN A 147 -0.94 6.28 -14.90
N TYR A 148 -2.12 5.72 -15.23
CA TYR A 148 -3.34 6.50 -15.41
C TYR A 148 -3.70 7.31 -14.15
N LEU A 149 -3.66 6.67 -12.98
CA LEU A 149 -3.93 7.34 -11.70
C LEU A 149 -2.94 8.47 -11.42
N LEU A 150 -1.65 8.23 -11.70
CA LEU A 150 -0.60 9.23 -11.52
C LEU A 150 -0.82 10.43 -12.44
N GLU A 151 -0.98 10.20 -13.73
CA GLU A 151 -1.18 11.26 -14.74
C GLU A 151 -2.43 12.10 -14.47
N THR A 152 -3.49 11.47 -13.94
CA THR A 152 -4.76 12.14 -13.67
C THR A 152 -4.71 13.00 -12.40
N LYS A 153 -3.86 12.66 -11.43
CA LYS A 153 -3.93 13.23 -10.06
C LYS A 153 -2.72 14.02 -9.63
N TRP A 154 -1.55 13.73 -10.19
CA TRP A 154 -0.35 14.45 -9.84
C TRP A 154 -0.33 15.83 -10.50
N ASP A 155 0.00 16.84 -9.71
CA ASP A 155 -0.07 18.25 -10.06
C ASP A 155 1.31 18.90 -10.28
N GLY A 156 2.37 18.09 -10.32
CA GLY A 156 3.76 18.56 -10.43
C GLY A 156 4.45 18.83 -9.10
N SER A 157 3.79 18.58 -7.97
CA SER A 157 4.39 18.66 -6.64
C SER A 157 5.59 17.71 -6.46
N ALA A 158 6.56 18.14 -5.65
CA ALA A 158 7.71 17.31 -5.28
C ALA A 158 7.26 16.12 -4.40
N VAL A 159 7.67 14.91 -4.76
CA VAL A 159 7.25 13.66 -4.11
C VAL A 159 8.38 13.04 -3.30
N ARG A 160 8.06 12.57 -2.10
CA ARG A 160 8.99 11.90 -1.18
C ARG A 160 8.60 10.46 -0.81
N ASN A 161 7.31 10.13 -0.89
CA ASN A 161 6.81 8.80 -0.58
C ASN A 161 5.92 8.30 -1.71
N VAL A 162 6.09 7.05 -2.11
CA VAL A 162 5.28 6.43 -3.16
C VAL A 162 4.85 5.04 -2.72
N GLY A 163 3.66 4.62 -3.14
CA GLY A 163 3.16 3.28 -2.87
C GLY A 163 2.13 2.84 -3.88
N VAL A 164 2.09 1.54 -4.12
CA VAL A 164 1.07 0.86 -4.93
C VAL A 164 0.43 -0.21 -4.06
N ARG A 165 -0.89 -0.28 -4.09
CA ARG A 165 -1.66 -1.30 -3.37
C ARG A 165 -2.80 -1.85 -4.22
N CYS A 166 -2.92 -3.16 -4.19
CA CYS A 166 -3.97 -3.95 -4.81
C CYS A 166 -4.90 -4.51 -3.73
N ASN A 167 -6.20 -4.30 -3.89
CA ASN A 167 -7.25 -4.74 -2.96
C ASN A 167 -8.33 -5.54 -3.73
N ARG A 168 -9.37 -5.99 -3.00
CA ARG A 168 -10.43 -6.89 -3.52
C ARG A 168 -9.81 -8.12 -4.17
N ILE A 169 -9.12 -8.88 -3.33
CA ILE A 169 -8.34 -10.03 -3.73
C ILE A 169 -9.26 -11.25 -3.85
N SER A 170 -9.12 -11.98 -4.94
CA SER A 170 -9.79 -13.26 -5.16
C SER A 170 -8.79 -14.29 -5.68
N GLU A 171 -9.10 -15.57 -5.50
CA GLU A 171 -8.31 -16.66 -6.09
C GLU A 171 -8.34 -16.55 -7.62
N LYS A 172 -7.20 -16.81 -8.26
CA LYS A 172 -7.13 -16.88 -9.72
C LYS A 172 -7.89 -18.11 -10.20
N ARG A 173 -9.17 -17.94 -10.50
CA ARG A 173 -9.94 -18.89 -11.30
C ARG A 173 -9.46 -18.78 -12.75
N ALA A 174 -9.54 -19.87 -13.51
CA ALA A 174 -8.96 -20.07 -14.85
C ALA A 174 -8.79 -18.78 -15.69
N THR A 175 -7.66 -18.68 -16.42
CA THR A 175 -7.30 -17.51 -17.25
C THR A 175 -8.49 -17.04 -18.06
N ARG A 176 -8.97 -15.83 -17.74
CA ARG A 176 -10.08 -15.20 -18.45
C ARG A 176 -9.53 -14.55 -19.71
N PHE A 177 -10.04 -14.99 -20.85
CA PHE A 177 -9.77 -14.33 -22.13
C PHE A 177 -10.73 -13.16 -22.30
N SER A 178 -10.18 -12.01 -22.69
CA SER A 178 -11.00 -10.92 -23.20
C SER A 178 -11.61 -11.33 -24.54
N LEU A 179 -12.86 -10.94 -24.82
CA LEU A 179 -13.47 -11.13 -26.13
C LEU A 179 -12.75 -10.33 -27.24
N PHE A 180 -11.93 -9.36 -26.86
CA PHE A 180 -11.25 -8.43 -27.77
C PHE A 180 -9.72 -8.61 -27.79
N GLU A 181 -9.15 -9.54 -27.02
CA GLU A 181 -7.73 -9.88 -27.08
C GLU A 181 -7.55 -11.27 -27.69
N ASP A 182 -6.52 -11.44 -28.51
CA ASP A 182 -6.14 -12.74 -29.05
C ASP A 182 -5.69 -13.68 -27.90
N PRO A 183 -6.33 -14.86 -27.73
CA PRO A 183 -5.99 -15.79 -26.66
C PRO A 183 -4.52 -16.18 -26.61
N ASP A 184 -3.87 -16.36 -27.77
CA ASP A 184 -2.47 -16.76 -27.84
C ASP A 184 -1.55 -15.67 -27.29
N THR A 185 -1.80 -14.41 -27.62
CA THR A 185 -1.06 -13.27 -27.04
C THR A 185 -1.19 -13.18 -25.52
N THR A 186 -2.37 -13.52 -25.00
CA THR A 186 -2.62 -13.52 -23.55
C THR A 186 -1.82 -14.62 -22.87
N LEU A 187 -1.86 -15.84 -23.42
CA LEU A 187 -1.11 -16.98 -22.90
C LEU A 187 0.40 -16.76 -22.94
N ASP A 188 0.92 -16.22 -24.04
CA ASP A 188 2.36 -15.97 -24.17
C ASP A 188 2.85 -14.89 -23.21
N ARG A 189 2.02 -13.88 -22.93
CA ARG A 189 2.31 -12.89 -21.88
C ARG A 189 2.32 -13.53 -20.50
N GLU A 190 1.35 -14.38 -20.16
CA GLU A 190 1.34 -15.08 -18.88
C GLU A 190 2.58 -15.98 -18.71
N LYS A 191 2.95 -16.74 -19.75
CA LYS A 191 4.18 -17.55 -19.77
C LYS A 191 5.42 -16.70 -19.56
N LEU A 192 5.50 -15.54 -20.22
CA LEU A 192 6.62 -14.60 -20.06
C LEU A 192 6.73 -14.10 -18.62
N GLU A 193 5.63 -13.61 -18.04
CA GLU A 193 5.63 -13.12 -16.64
C GLU A 193 6.01 -14.23 -15.65
N HIS A 194 5.50 -15.45 -15.86
CA HIS A 194 5.88 -16.61 -15.04
C HIS A 194 7.36 -16.96 -15.19
N THR A 195 7.91 -16.89 -16.40
CA THR A 195 9.34 -17.14 -16.66
C THR A 195 10.22 -16.11 -15.96
N ILE A 196 9.84 -14.83 -16.04
CA ILE A 196 10.50 -13.73 -15.33
C ILE A 196 10.51 -14.01 -13.81
N ASP A 197 9.38 -14.44 -13.26
CA ASP A 197 9.26 -14.74 -11.83
C ASP A 197 10.14 -15.93 -11.41
N ILE A 198 10.22 -16.99 -12.23
CA ILE A 198 11.13 -18.14 -11.99
C ILE A 198 12.58 -17.67 -11.94
N ILE A 199 13.01 -16.88 -12.93
CA ILE A 199 14.38 -16.36 -13.01
C ILE A 199 14.70 -15.53 -11.76
N ARG A 200 13.81 -14.61 -11.38
CA ARG A 200 13.98 -13.76 -10.19
C ARG A 200 13.95 -14.54 -8.88
N LYS A 201 13.16 -15.61 -8.80
CA LYS A 201 13.13 -16.50 -7.64
C LYS A 201 14.46 -17.24 -7.47
N LYS A 202 15.10 -17.65 -8.57
CA LYS A 202 16.35 -18.43 -8.56
C LYS A 202 17.60 -17.55 -8.40
N TYR A 203 17.65 -16.41 -9.08
CA TYR A 203 18.87 -15.59 -9.20
C TYR A 203 18.74 -14.20 -8.56
N GLY A 204 17.60 -13.91 -7.92
CA GLY A 204 17.31 -12.62 -7.30
C GLY A 204 16.74 -11.58 -8.27
N TYR A 205 16.20 -10.49 -7.72
CA TYR A 205 15.50 -9.45 -8.50
C TYR A 205 16.37 -8.81 -9.59
N LYS A 206 17.67 -8.64 -9.32
CA LYS A 206 18.63 -8.01 -10.25
C LYS A 206 18.91 -8.81 -11.51
N ALA A 207 18.66 -10.12 -11.50
CA ALA A 207 18.93 -10.97 -12.64
C ALA A 207 18.12 -10.57 -13.88
N LEU A 208 16.92 -9.99 -13.67
CA LEU A 208 16.10 -9.48 -14.76
C LEU A 208 15.29 -8.27 -14.30
N VAL A 209 15.66 -7.09 -14.81
CA VAL A 209 15.02 -5.81 -14.51
C VAL A 209 14.55 -5.13 -15.79
N ARG A 210 13.53 -4.28 -15.68
CA ARG A 210 13.10 -3.45 -16.82
C ARG A 210 14.18 -2.42 -17.15
N ALA A 211 14.31 -2.07 -18.42
CA ALA A 211 15.25 -1.02 -18.85
C ALA A 211 14.98 0.32 -18.13
N SER A 212 13.71 0.64 -17.85
CA SER A 212 13.32 1.83 -17.08
C SER A 212 13.96 1.88 -15.69
N SER A 213 14.23 0.74 -15.05
CA SER A 213 14.90 0.66 -13.74
C SER A 213 16.37 1.07 -13.75
N LYS A 214 16.95 1.32 -14.94
CA LYS A 214 18.31 1.87 -15.10
C LYS A 214 18.32 3.39 -15.26
N THR A 215 17.16 4.04 -15.30
CA THR A 215 17.06 5.51 -15.37
C THR A 215 17.30 6.15 -14.00
N LYS A 216 17.43 7.49 -13.96
CA LYS A 216 17.63 8.27 -12.73
C LYS A 216 16.48 8.17 -11.71
N GLY A 217 15.28 7.79 -12.17
CA GLY A 217 14.12 7.55 -11.31
C GLY A 217 14.06 6.12 -10.75
N GLY A 218 14.82 5.19 -11.32
CA GLY A 218 14.82 3.79 -10.90
C GLY A 218 15.45 3.58 -9.53
N THR A 219 14.85 2.73 -8.71
CA THR A 219 15.33 2.41 -7.36
C THR A 219 15.49 0.91 -7.14
N ALA A 220 14.87 0.08 -7.97
CA ALA A 220 14.74 -1.35 -7.70
C ALA A 220 16.09 -2.09 -7.67
N ILE A 221 17.09 -1.62 -8.42
CA ILE A 221 18.42 -2.22 -8.42
C ILE A 221 19.15 -1.93 -7.11
N GLU A 222 19.16 -0.69 -6.65
CA GLU A 222 19.78 -0.34 -5.37
C GLU A 222 19.06 -1.05 -4.21
N ARG A 223 17.73 -1.04 -4.23
CA ARG A 223 16.90 -1.67 -3.21
C ARG A 223 16.99 -3.19 -3.16
N ALA A 224 17.32 -3.85 -4.28
CA ALA A 224 17.50 -5.29 -4.29
C ALA A 224 18.72 -5.76 -3.46
N ASN A 225 19.61 -4.86 -3.04
CA ASN A 225 20.67 -5.13 -2.06
C ASN A 225 20.22 -4.94 -0.60
N LEU A 226 19.01 -4.42 -0.36
CA LEU A 226 18.52 -4.11 0.98
C LEU A 226 17.63 -5.25 1.49
N VAL A 227 17.92 -5.74 2.70
CA VAL A 227 17.04 -6.65 3.44
C VAL A 227 16.26 -5.81 4.45
N GLY A 228 14.93 -5.77 4.32
CA GLY A 228 14.07 -5.00 5.22
C GLY A 228 14.25 -3.46 5.16
N GLY A 229 14.97 -2.93 4.17
CA GLY A 229 15.31 -1.51 4.06
C GLY A 229 16.69 -1.13 4.59
N HIS A 230 17.49 -2.10 5.05
CA HIS A 230 18.88 -1.92 5.46
C HIS A 230 19.83 -2.71 4.56
N GLN A 231 21.07 -2.22 4.40
CA GLN A 231 22.12 -2.96 3.67
C GLN A 231 22.36 -4.28 4.40
N ALA A 232 22.34 -5.39 3.65
CA ALA A 232 22.67 -6.72 4.15
C ALA A 232 24.18 -6.92 4.28
#